data_AF-A0A0G3H9X6-F1
#
_entry.id   AF-A0A0G3H9X6-F1
#
_cell.length_a   1.000
_cell.length_b   1.000
_cell.length_c   1.000
_cell.angle_alpha   90.00
_cell.angle_beta   90.00
_cell.angle_gamma   90.00
#
_symmetry.space_group_name_H-M   'P 1'
#
loop_
_entity.id
_entity.type
_entity.pdbx_description
1 polymer ?
#
loop_
_entity_poly.entity_id
_entity_poly.type
_entity_poly.pdbx_seq_one_letter_code
_entity_poly.pdbx_strand_id
1 'polypeptide(L)'
;MGTSMRPIPPRRQLVALASMNAYSNLRSHVTPIPTPAIVRLGTSFLIGLGVAVLSTQLPRGIQVAVMIVAIAAGLLLMFGHPYRREMKEFLEQHNAVVKPRLTQVMPLFFVWLALMIVPVFAPVPVWGTALIWLAIFGWMYWVFPHVDGSRALAYA
;
A
#
# COMPACT_ATOMS: atom_id res chain seq x y z
N MET A 1 44.37 -41.84 -5.54
CA MET A 1 43.10 -41.17 -5.87
C MET A 1 42.08 -41.51 -4.78
N GLY A 2 41.97 -40.66 -3.75
CA GLY A 2 40.98 -40.85 -2.66
C GLY A 2 39.82 -39.89 -2.86
N THR A 3 38.68 -40.40 -3.29
CA THR A 3 37.42 -39.65 -3.41
C THR A 3 36.88 -39.35 -2.01
N SER A 4 37.03 -38.10 -1.57
CA SER A 4 36.44 -37.58 -0.34
C SER A 4 34.90 -37.58 -0.47
N MET A 5 34.24 -38.58 0.10
CA MET A 5 32.79 -38.58 0.29
C MET A 5 32.45 -37.52 1.34
N ARG A 6 31.88 -36.40 0.91
CA ARG A 6 31.27 -35.45 1.84
C ARG A 6 30.02 -36.10 2.46
N PRO A 7 29.88 -36.13 3.79
CA PRO A 7 28.71 -36.73 4.43
C PRO A 7 27.45 -35.94 4.04
N ILE A 8 26.41 -36.67 3.63
CA ILE A 8 25.11 -36.09 3.30
C ILE A 8 24.47 -35.62 4.62
N PRO A 9 24.13 -34.33 4.76
CA PRO A 9 23.58 -33.81 5.99
C PRO A 9 22.19 -34.42 6.29
N PRO A 10 21.88 -34.72 7.56
CA PRO A 10 20.59 -35.28 7.95
C PRO A 10 19.43 -34.35 7.57
N ARG A 11 18.26 -34.92 7.26
CA ARG A 11 17.05 -34.22 6.78
C ARG A 11 16.68 -32.96 7.58
N ARG A 12 16.94 -32.94 8.89
CA ARG A 12 16.70 -31.76 9.76
C ARG A 12 17.61 -30.57 9.39
N GLN A 13 18.86 -30.81 9.03
CA GLN A 13 19.79 -29.77 8.58
C GLN A 13 19.40 -29.22 7.20
N LEU A 14 18.88 -30.06 6.30
CA LEU A 14 18.38 -29.61 4.99
C LEU A 14 17.17 -28.66 5.13
N VAL A 15 16.24 -28.96 6.04
CA VAL A 15 15.10 -28.08 6.34
C VAL A 15 15.56 -26.76 6.96
N ALA A 16 16.53 -26.82 7.89
CA ALA A 16 17.10 -25.62 8.48
C ALA A 16 17.79 -24.74 7.43
N LEU A 17 18.62 -25.31 6.55
CA LEU A 17 19.27 -24.59 5.45
C LEU A 17 18.27 -24.00 4.45
N ALA A 18 17.21 -24.73 4.11
CA ALA A 18 16.14 -24.22 3.24
C ALA A 18 15.39 -23.05 3.91
N SER A 19 15.08 -23.15 5.21
CA SER A 19 14.42 -22.08 5.96
C SER A 19 15.32 -20.85 6.15
N MET A 20 16.63 -21.03 6.37
CA MET A 20 17.60 -19.94 6.48
C MET A 20 17.80 -19.23 5.14
N ASN A 21 17.84 -19.96 4.02
CA ASN A 21 17.85 -19.37 2.68
C ASN A 21 16.54 -18.66 2.35
N ALA A 22 15.39 -19.20 2.76
CA ALA A 22 14.11 -18.52 2.57
C ALA A 22 14.02 -17.21 3.40
N TYR A 23 14.46 -17.24 4.66
CA TYR A 23 14.47 -16.06 5.53
C TYR A 23 15.49 -15.01 5.08
N SER A 24 16.68 -15.40 4.62
CA SER A 24 17.68 -14.47 4.09
C SER A 24 17.21 -13.84 2.79
N ASN A 25 16.55 -14.61 1.91
CA ASN A 25 15.96 -14.14 0.67
C ASN A 25 14.78 -13.18 0.92
N LEU A 26 13.95 -13.42 1.94
CA LEU A 26 12.89 -12.47 2.36
C LEU A 26 13.45 -11.16 2.93
N ARG A 27 14.63 -11.20 3.57
CA ARG A 27 15.28 -10.02 4.17
C ARG A 27 16.14 -9.24 3.17
N SER A 28 16.57 -9.87 2.08
CA SER A 28 17.46 -9.26 1.08
C SER A 28 16.73 -8.39 0.05
N HIS A 29 15.41 -8.54 -0.11
CA HIS A 29 14.63 -7.74 -1.05
C HIS A 29 14.20 -6.41 -0.41
N VAL A 30 15.17 -5.50 -0.28
CA VAL A 30 14.92 -4.10 0.02
C VAL A 30 14.26 -3.47 -1.21
N THR A 31 13.13 -2.78 -1.02
CA THR A 31 12.48 -2.05 -2.12
C THR A 31 13.46 -1.03 -2.69
N PRO A 32 13.88 -1.16 -3.97
CA PRO A 32 14.91 -0.30 -4.55
C PRO A 32 14.53 1.18 -4.50
N ILE A 33 13.24 1.47 -4.68
CA ILE A 33 12.66 2.81 -4.64
C ILE A 33 11.56 2.80 -3.57
N PRO A 34 11.84 3.26 -2.34
CA PRO A 34 10.82 3.36 -1.30
C PRO A 34 9.81 4.45 -1.67
N THR A 35 8.51 4.22 -1.41
CA THR A 35 7.51 5.27 -1.63
C THR A 35 7.84 6.50 -0.78
N PRO A 36 7.91 7.71 -1.38
CA PRO A 36 8.21 8.94 -0.65
C PRO A 36 7.25 9.14 0.52
N ALA A 37 7.79 9.48 1.69
CA ALA A 37 6.99 9.66 2.91
C ALA A 37 5.87 10.70 2.71
N ILE A 38 6.13 11.76 1.94
CA ILE A 38 5.15 12.81 1.66
C ILE A 38 3.97 12.34 0.82
N VAL A 39 4.21 11.47 -0.17
CA VAL A 39 3.15 10.88 -1.00
C VAL A 39 2.32 9.90 -0.17
N ARG A 40 3.02 9.03 0.58
CA ARG A 40 2.37 8.05 1.45
C ARG A 40 1.50 8.69 2.53
N LEU A 41 2.03 9.69 3.24
CA LEU A 41 1.29 10.41 4.28
C LEU A 41 0.20 11.29 3.67
N GLY A 42 0.53 12.07 2.64
CA GLY A 42 -0.40 13.02 2.02
C GLY A 42 -1.60 12.32 1.37
N THR A 43 -1.37 11.28 0.57
CA THR A 43 -2.48 10.57 -0.07
C THR A 43 -3.32 9.81 0.96
N SER A 44 -2.70 9.20 1.98
CA SER A 44 -3.47 8.56 3.07
C SER A 44 -4.30 9.56 3.86
N PHE A 45 -3.74 10.74 4.15
CA PHE A 45 -4.43 11.83 4.83
C PHE A 45 -5.65 12.30 4.04
N LEU A 46 -5.46 12.55 2.75
CA LEU A 46 -6.49 13.06 1.85
C LEU A 46 -7.61 12.05 1.60
N ILE A 47 -7.28 10.77 1.43
CA ILE A 47 -8.29 9.71 1.29
C ILE A 47 -9.06 9.53 2.60
N GLY A 48 -8.37 9.51 3.74
CA GLY A 48 -9.02 9.47 5.05
C GLY A 48 -9.99 10.64 5.24
N LEU A 49 -9.57 11.85 4.87
CA LEU A 49 -10.39 13.06 4.95
C LEU A 49 -11.61 12.97 4.03
N GLY A 50 -11.42 12.49 2.80
CA GLY A 50 -12.51 12.30 1.86
C GLY A 50 -13.58 11.32 2.33
N VAL A 51 -13.20 10.25 3.04
CA VAL A 51 -14.18 9.33 3.64
C VAL A 51 -14.83 9.96 4.88
N ALA A 52 -14.05 10.55 5.78
CA ALA A 52 -14.55 11.07 7.05
C ALA A 52 -15.50 12.26 6.89
N VAL A 53 -15.34 13.11 5.86
CA VAL A 53 -16.26 14.24 5.65
C VAL A 53 -17.71 13.78 5.43
N LEU A 54 -17.92 12.55 4.95
CA LEU A 54 -19.24 11.98 4.72
C LEU A 54 -20.00 11.65 6.00
N SER A 55 -19.33 11.56 7.17
CA SER A 55 -19.97 11.36 8.47
C SER A 55 -20.36 12.65 9.18
N THR A 56 -20.00 13.80 8.63
CA THR A 56 -20.18 15.10 9.28
C THR A 56 -21.63 15.59 9.24
N GLN A 57 -21.91 16.68 9.95
CA GLN A 57 -23.18 17.41 9.90
C GLN A 57 -23.30 18.38 8.71
N LEU A 58 -22.32 18.40 7.80
CA LEU A 58 -22.34 19.29 6.65
C LEU A 58 -23.49 18.93 5.68
N PRO A 59 -24.01 19.90 4.90
CA PRO A 59 -24.92 19.62 3.80
C PRO A 59 -24.34 18.58 2.84
N ARG A 60 -25.18 17.67 2.33
CA ARG A 60 -24.72 16.54 1.49
C ARG A 60 -23.91 16.99 0.27
N GLY A 61 -24.31 18.09 -0.38
CA GLY A 61 -23.57 18.65 -1.52
C GLY A 61 -22.14 19.06 -1.16
N ILE A 62 -21.95 19.67 0.03
CA ILE A 62 -20.62 20.07 0.53
C ILE A 62 -19.78 18.84 0.88
N GLN A 63 -20.38 17.84 1.55
CA GLN A 63 -19.67 16.60 1.87
C GLN A 63 -19.10 15.93 0.62
N VAL A 64 -19.94 15.76 -0.41
CA VAL A 64 -19.54 15.13 -1.67
C VAL A 64 -18.49 15.97 -2.39
N ALA A 65 -18.63 17.30 -2.43
CA ALA A 65 -17.64 18.18 -3.04
C ALA A 65 -16.27 18.06 -2.35
N VAL A 66 -16.22 18.14 -1.02
CA VAL A 66 -14.98 17.99 -0.24
C VAL A 66 -14.38 16.59 -0.44
N MET A 67 -15.20 15.54 -0.44
CA MET A 67 -14.75 14.18 -0.72
C MET A 67 -14.08 14.09 -2.09
N ILE A 68 -14.74 14.58 -3.15
CA ILE A 68 -14.20 14.53 -4.52
C ILE A 68 -12.88 15.28 -4.61
N VAL A 69 -12.82 16.50 -4.06
CA VAL A 69 -11.60 17.33 -4.08
C VAL A 69 -10.47 16.65 -3.31
N ALA A 70 -10.74 16.09 -2.13
CA ALA A 70 -9.75 15.41 -1.32
C ALA A 70 -9.20 14.16 -2.03
N ILE A 71 -10.08 13.31 -2.57
CA ILE A 71 -9.66 12.11 -3.31
C ILE A 71 -8.88 12.49 -4.57
N ALA A 72 -9.39 13.45 -5.36
CA ALA A 72 -8.71 13.92 -6.56
C ALA A 72 -7.32 14.49 -6.25
N ALA A 73 -7.18 15.30 -5.19
CA ALA A 73 -5.89 15.81 -4.73
C ALA A 73 -4.95 14.67 -4.29
N GLY A 74 -5.46 13.65 -3.59
CA GLY A 74 -4.68 12.49 -3.17
C GLY A 74 -4.16 11.68 -4.35
N LEU A 75 -4.99 11.50 -5.38
CA LEU A 75 -4.62 10.85 -6.63
C LEU A 75 -3.61 11.68 -7.43
N LEU A 76 -3.81 13.00 -7.52
CA LEU A 76 -2.86 13.91 -8.17
C LEU A 76 -1.49 13.89 -7.49
N LEU A 77 -1.46 13.89 -6.16
CA LEU A 77 -0.22 13.78 -5.39
C LEU A 77 0.50 12.45 -5.69
N MET A 78 -0.25 11.35 -5.76
CA MET A 78 0.30 10.02 -6.05
C MET A 78 0.81 9.90 -7.49
N PHE A 79 0.01 10.30 -8.48
CA PHE A 79 0.34 10.14 -9.90
C PHE A 79 1.27 11.22 -10.45
N GLY A 80 1.27 12.42 -9.85
CA GLY A 80 2.06 13.56 -10.28
C GLY A 80 3.48 13.60 -9.71
N HIS A 81 3.79 12.77 -8.70
CA HIS A 81 5.11 12.81 -8.06
C HIS A 81 6.19 12.17 -8.95
N PRO A 82 7.41 12.76 -9.04
CA PRO A 82 8.47 12.32 -9.94
C PRO A 82 8.92 10.87 -9.73
N TYR A 83 8.81 10.31 -8.52
CA TYR A 83 9.16 8.91 -8.24
C TYR A 83 8.46 7.90 -9.18
N ARG A 84 7.27 8.23 -9.72
CA ARG A 84 6.57 7.33 -10.65
C ARG A 84 7.30 7.19 -11.99
N ARG A 85 8.10 8.18 -12.38
CA ARG A 85 8.99 8.12 -13.54
C ARG A 85 10.19 7.24 -13.24
N GLU A 86 10.81 7.42 -12.08
CA GLU A 86 11.94 6.60 -11.61
C GLU A 86 11.57 5.11 -11.54
N MET A 87 10.35 4.78 -11.08
CA MET A 87 9.84 3.41 -11.09
C MET A 87 9.73 2.82 -12.50
N LYS A 88 9.30 3.60 -13.48
CA LYS A 88 9.19 3.16 -14.87
C LYS A 88 10.56 2.92 -15.49
N GLU A 89 11.49 3.85 -15.28
CA GLU A 89 12.86 3.73 -15.77
C GLU A 89 13.56 2.50 -15.17
N PHE A 90 13.38 2.23 -13.87
CA PHE A 90 13.91 1.03 -13.23
C PHE A 90 13.35 -0.26 -13.86
N LEU A 91 12.05 -0.30 -14.13
CA LEU A 91 11.39 -1.46 -14.74
C LEU A 91 11.82 -1.70 -16.19
N GLU A 92 11.99 -0.62 -16.97
CA GLU A 92 12.50 -0.67 -18.33
C GLU A 92 13.94 -1.20 -18.38
N GLN A 93 14.80 -0.74 -17.45
CA GLN A 93 16.18 -1.23 -17.33
C GLN A 93 16.26 -2.72 -17.00
N HIS A 94 15.27 -3.27 -16.31
CA HIS A 94 15.23 -4.68 -15.89
C HIS A 94 14.35 -5.56 -16.81
N ASN A 95 13.86 -5.03 -17.94
CA ASN A 95 12.90 -5.73 -18.83
C ASN A 95 11.69 -6.33 -18.09
N ALA A 96 11.31 -5.73 -16.96
CA ALA A 96 10.27 -6.23 -16.08
C ALA A 96 8.99 -5.41 -16.28
N VAL A 97 7.86 -6.09 -16.46
CA VAL A 97 6.54 -5.42 -16.57
C VAL A 97 5.77 -5.61 -15.28
N VAL A 98 5.44 -4.52 -14.59
CA VAL A 98 4.51 -4.57 -13.45
C VAL A 98 3.10 -4.82 -13.99
N LYS A 99 2.65 -6.06 -13.94
CA LYS A 99 1.23 -6.39 -14.12
C LYS A 99 0.48 -6.09 -12.83
N PRO A 100 -0.56 -5.23 -12.85
CA PRO A 100 -1.38 -4.98 -11.67
C PRO A 100 -2.03 -6.29 -11.22
N ARG A 101 -1.70 -6.73 -10.00
CA ARG A 101 -2.27 -7.94 -9.41
C ARG A 101 -3.56 -7.60 -8.67
N LEU A 102 -4.56 -8.47 -8.75
CA LEU A 102 -5.82 -8.29 -8.03
C LEU A 102 -5.61 -8.09 -6.52
N THR A 103 -4.60 -8.76 -5.95
CA THR A 103 -4.21 -8.63 -4.55
C THR A 103 -3.69 -7.25 -4.16
N GLN A 104 -3.21 -6.44 -5.12
CA GLN A 104 -2.81 -5.05 -4.88
C GLN A 104 -4.02 -4.11 -4.81
N VAL A 105 -5.12 -4.45 -5.51
CA VAL A 105 -6.34 -3.64 -5.54
C VAL A 105 -7.30 -4.02 -4.41
N MET A 106 -7.25 -5.27 -3.94
CA MET A 106 -8.11 -5.79 -2.87
C MET A 106 -8.17 -4.90 -1.61
N PRO A 107 -7.08 -4.30 -1.12
CA PRO A 107 -7.15 -3.40 0.03
C PRO A 107 -7.98 -2.12 -0.19
N LEU A 108 -8.07 -1.66 -1.45
CA LEU A 108 -8.85 -0.48 -1.83
C LEU A 108 -10.35 -0.75 -1.77
N PHE A 109 -10.76 -2.03 -1.88
CA PHE A 109 -12.14 -2.46 -1.71
C PHE A 109 -12.71 -2.06 -0.33
N PHE A 110 -11.90 -2.14 0.73
CA PHE A 110 -12.35 -1.73 2.07
C PHE A 110 -12.59 -0.23 2.19
N VAL A 111 -11.80 0.58 1.48
CA VAL A 111 -12.02 2.04 1.42
C VAL A 111 -13.26 2.36 0.61
N TRP A 112 -13.46 1.66 -0.50
CA TRP A 112 -14.71 1.76 -1.27
C TRP A 112 -15.93 1.37 -0.43
N LEU A 113 -15.83 0.29 0.34
CA LEU A 113 -16.90 -0.12 1.25
C LEU A 113 -17.16 0.94 2.31
N ALA A 114 -16.11 1.57 2.86
CA ALA A 114 -16.25 2.68 3.79
C ALA A 114 -16.96 3.89 3.15
N LEU A 115 -16.67 4.22 1.89
CA LEU A 115 -17.38 5.29 1.16
C LEU A 115 -18.89 5.02 1.04
N MET A 116 -19.30 3.76 0.95
CA MET A 116 -20.72 3.38 0.88
C MET A 116 -21.39 3.38 2.26
N ILE A 117 -20.67 2.95 3.30
CA ILE A 117 -21.22 2.73 4.63
C ILE A 117 -21.23 4.01 5.48
N VAL A 118 -20.15 4.78 5.46
CA VAL A 118 -19.99 5.97 6.33
C VAL A 118 -21.12 7.00 6.19
N PRO A 119 -21.61 7.33 4.97
CA PRO A 119 -22.74 8.24 4.78
C PRO A 119 -24.04 7.83 5.47
N VAL A 120 -24.24 6.53 5.71
CA VAL A 120 -25.46 5.95 6.32
C VAL A 120 -25.54 6.29 7.81
N PHE A 121 -24.39 6.46 8.46
CA PHE A 121 -24.30 6.78 9.88
C PHE A 121 -24.23 8.29 10.18
N ALA A 122 -24.31 9.13 9.15
CA ALA A 122 -24.27 10.58 9.33
C ALA A 122 -25.58 11.12 9.94
N PRO A 123 -25.52 12.09 10.86
CA PRO A 123 -24.32 12.71 11.40
C PRO A 123 -23.73 11.97 12.60
N VAL A 124 -22.42 11.78 12.59
CA VAL A 124 -21.65 11.23 13.71
C VAL A 124 -21.05 12.39 14.52
N PRO A 125 -20.90 12.27 15.86
CA PRO A 125 -20.15 13.23 16.66
C PRO A 125 -18.75 13.51 16.10
N VAL A 126 -18.19 14.69 16.38
CA VAL A 126 -16.87 15.12 15.86
C VAL A 126 -15.77 14.11 16.21
N TRP A 127 -15.78 13.56 17.42
CA TRP A 127 -14.82 12.53 17.83
C TRP A 127 -14.96 11.23 17.01
N GLY A 128 -16.19 10.85 16.65
CA GLY A 128 -16.43 9.67 15.81
C GLY A 128 -15.98 9.90 14.36
N THR A 129 -16.17 11.11 13.83
CA THR A 129 -15.60 11.50 12.53
C THR A 129 -14.07 11.43 12.55
N ALA A 130 -13.43 11.89 13.63
CA ALA A 130 -11.98 11.78 13.81
C ALA A 130 -11.50 10.32 13.88
N LEU A 131 -12.27 9.43 14.52
CA LEU A 131 -11.95 7.99 14.54
C LEU A 131 -12.08 7.34 13.16
N ILE A 132 -13.13 7.68 12.40
CA ILE A 132 -13.28 7.22 11.00
C ILE A 132 -12.08 7.68 10.17
N TRP A 133 -11.71 8.96 10.32
CA TRP A 133 -10.54 9.52 9.67
C TRP A 133 -9.25 8.75 10.02
N LEU A 134 -8.99 8.54 11.31
CA LEU A 134 -7.81 7.80 11.78
C LEU A 134 -7.78 6.36 11.28
N ALA A 135 -8.93 5.67 11.28
CA ALA A 135 -9.02 4.28 10.82
C ALA A 135 -8.68 4.17 9.33
N ILE A 136 -9.27 5.02 8.49
CA ILE A 136 -8.99 5.02 7.05
C ILE A 136 -7.57 5.50 6.76
N PHE A 137 -7.10 6.53 7.46
CA PHE A 137 -5.72 7.00 7.35
C PHE A 137 -4.71 5.89 7.68
N GLY A 138 -4.89 5.21 8.81
CA GLY A 138 -4.03 4.12 9.24
C GLY A 138 -4.05 2.95 8.27
N TRP A 139 -5.26 2.57 7.79
CA TRP A 139 -5.42 1.53 6.78
C TRP A 139 -4.67 1.88 5.49
N MET A 140 -4.93 3.07 4.94
CA MET A 140 -4.27 3.53 3.72
C MET A 140 -2.76 3.63 3.90
N TYR A 141 -2.28 4.16 5.02
CA TYR A 141 -0.86 4.29 5.30
C TYR A 141 -0.14 2.95 5.35
N TRP A 142 -0.80 1.91 5.90
CA TRP A 142 -0.26 0.56 5.96
C TRP A 142 -0.25 -0.12 4.58
N VAL A 143 -1.34 0.02 3.85
CA VAL A 143 -1.57 -0.65 2.57
C VAL A 143 -0.84 0.04 1.41
N PHE A 144 -0.54 1.33 1.52
CA PHE A 144 -0.03 2.18 0.43
C PHE A 144 1.08 1.53 -0.41
N PRO A 145 2.16 0.97 0.19
CA PRO A 145 3.26 0.39 -0.59
C PRO A 145 2.86 -0.83 -1.44
N HIS A 146 1.74 -1.48 -1.11
CA HIS A 146 1.19 -2.59 -1.90
C HIS A 146 0.38 -2.07 -3.10
N VAL A 147 -0.47 -1.06 -2.87
CA VAL A 147 -1.33 -0.43 -3.89
C VAL A 147 -0.50 0.34 -4.91
N ASP A 148 0.54 1.01 -4.44
CA ASP A 148 1.47 1.78 -5.25
C ASP A 148 2.41 0.91 -6.10
N GLY A 149 2.49 -0.40 -5.80
CA GLY A 149 3.36 -1.31 -6.54
C GLY A 149 4.86 -1.12 -6.29
N SER A 150 5.25 -0.21 -5.39
CA SER A 150 6.65 -0.05 -4.96
C SER A 150 7.21 -1.32 -4.31
N ARG A 151 6.38 -2.12 -3.60
CA ARG A 151 6.78 -3.47 -3.15
C ARG A 151 6.95 -4.49 -4.28
N ALA A 152 6.35 -4.27 -5.45
CA ALA A 152 6.54 -5.18 -6.60
C ALA A 152 7.93 -5.02 -7.23
N LEU A 153 8.57 -3.86 -7.09
CA LEU A 153 9.96 -3.63 -7.51
C LEU A 153 10.97 -4.50 -6.74
N ALA A 154 10.64 -4.90 -5.51
CA ALA A 154 11.47 -5.82 -4.73
C ALA A 154 11.41 -7.26 -5.25
N TYR A 155 10.57 -7.59 -6.24
CA TYR A 155 10.45 -8.93 -6.83
C TYR A 155 10.58 -8.92 -8.37
N ALA A 156 10.95 -7.78 -8.94
CA ALA A 156 11.29 -7.62 -10.36
C ALA A 156 12.78 -7.88 -10.55
#